data_AF-A0A7C6URA6-F1
#
_entry.id   AF-A0A7C6URA6-F1
#
_cell.length_a   1.000
_cell.length_b   1.000
_cell.length_c   1.000
_cell.angle_alpha   90.00
_cell.angle_beta   90.00
_cell.angle_gamma   90.00
#
_symmetry.space_group_name_H-M   'P 1'
#
loop_
_entity.id
_entity.type
_entity.pdbx_description
1 polymer ?
#
loop_
_entity_poly.entity_id
_entity_poly.type
_entity_poly.pdbx_seq_one_letter_code
_entity_poly.pdbx_strand_id
1 'polypeptide(L)'
;MPSLPSEPVKTKKNLQRLLGFGGIKIIALGLFDAVVLRFLISFYLEGQYAFCASAALGLVLINVVVLVKKAYPLRYLVPGLLFMVAMVVYPLFYNVYISFTNYGTGNILTKRQVINQLENRLYAAPDANKYPFVLFAGPTGELSVLLDTPEGYFVSRGNTVVPLGEIGDFEFDAAGEISR
;
A
#
# COMPACT_ATOMS: atom_id res chain seq x y z
N MET A 1 67.99 -21.43 -35.04
CA MET A 1 67.10 -21.41 -33.87
C MET A 1 65.67 -21.42 -34.40
N PRO A 2 64.83 -22.43 -34.06
CA PRO A 2 63.47 -22.51 -34.58
C PRO A 2 62.59 -21.49 -33.85
N SER A 3 61.92 -20.63 -34.61
CA SER A 3 60.93 -19.69 -34.10
C SER A 3 59.68 -20.45 -33.64
N LEU A 4 59.26 -20.21 -32.39
CA LEU A 4 58.03 -20.76 -31.85
C LEU A 4 56.82 -20.17 -32.61
N PRO A 5 55.82 -20.97 -32.99
CA PRO A 5 54.60 -20.45 -33.59
C PRO A 5 53.79 -19.73 -32.51
N SER A 6 53.55 -18.43 -32.70
CA SER A 6 52.65 -17.65 -31.86
C SER A 6 51.20 -18.06 -32.15
N GLU A 7 50.59 -18.84 -31.26
CA GLU A 7 49.16 -19.13 -31.36
C GLU A 7 48.32 -17.84 -31.24
N PRO A 8 47.33 -17.62 -32.12
CA PRO A 8 46.45 -16.48 -31.99
C PRO A 8 45.46 -16.74 -30.84
N VAL A 9 45.58 -15.92 -29.80
CA VAL A 9 44.69 -15.88 -28.63
C VAL A 9 43.23 -15.62 -29.07
N LYS A 10 42.42 -16.69 -29.17
CA LYS A 10 40.99 -16.68 -29.54
C LYS A 10 40.07 -16.13 -28.43
N THR A 11 40.44 -15.06 -27.75
CA THR A 11 39.70 -14.57 -26.56
C THR A 11 38.48 -13.71 -26.91
N LYS A 12 38.54 -12.87 -27.96
CA LYS A 12 37.44 -11.93 -28.28
C LYS A 12 36.15 -12.60 -28.75
N LYS A 13 36.23 -13.77 -29.38
CA LYS A 13 35.06 -14.47 -29.98
C LYS A 13 34.12 -15.07 -28.94
N ASN A 14 34.62 -15.42 -27.76
CA ASN A 14 33.79 -15.96 -26.66
C ASN A 14 33.15 -14.84 -25.84
N LEU A 15 33.83 -13.70 -25.64
CA LEU A 15 33.25 -12.54 -24.97
C LEU A 15 32.09 -11.95 -25.78
N GLN A 16 32.19 -11.89 -27.11
CA GLN A 16 31.09 -11.46 -28.00
C GLN A 16 29.92 -12.46 -28.08
N ARG A 17 30.15 -13.75 -27.80
CA ARG A 17 29.07 -14.76 -27.69
C ARG A 17 28.36 -14.70 -26.34
N LEU A 18 29.06 -14.28 -25.29
CA LEU A 18 28.51 -13.98 -23.97
C LEU A 18 27.76 -12.63 -23.93
N LEU A 19 28.26 -11.62 -24.65
CA LEU A 19 27.58 -10.35 -24.93
C LEU A 19 26.56 -10.43 -26.08
N GLY A 20 26.46 -11.58 -26.75
CA GLY A 20 25.43 -11.83 -27.77
C GLY A 20 24.05 -12.01 -27.15
N PHE A 21 23.04 -12.30 -27.98
CA PHE A 21 21.61 -12.44 -27.64
C PHE A 21 21.27 -13.22 -26.34
N GLY A 22 22.17 -14.10 -25.87
CA GLY A 22 22.04 -14.82 -24.60
C GLY A 22 22.36 -13.98 -23.35
N GLY A 23 23.38 -13.12 -23.39
CA GLY A 23 23.76 -12.27 -22.25
C GLY A 23 22.73 -11.20 -21.95
N ILE A 24 22.20 -10.56 -22.99
CA ILE A 24 21.11 -9.57 -22.86
C ILE A 24 19.88 -10.20 -22.19
N LYS A 25 19.53 -11.45 -22.55
CA LYS A 25 18.45 -12.19 -21.90
C LYS A 25 18.68 -12.41 -20.41
N ILE A 26 19.90 -12.78 -20.02
CA ILE A 26 20.23 -13.03 -18.60
C ILE A 26 20.26 -11.73 -17.81
N ILE A 27 20.78 -10.64 -18.38
CA ILE A 27 20.77 -9.33 -17.74
C ILE A 27 19.33 -8.82 -17.57
N ALA A 28 18.50 -8.95 -18.61
CA ALA A 28 17.08 -8.56 -18.53
C ALA A 28 16.31 -9.39 -17.50
N LEU A 29 16.57 -10.71 -17.44
CA LEU A 29 15.98 -11.59 -16.43
C LEU A 29 16.45 -11.21 -15.02
N GLY A 30 17.74 -10.95 -14.83
CA GLY A 30 18.29 -10.55 -13.53
C GLY A 30 17.73 -9.20 -13.06
N LEU A 31 17.52 -8.25 -13.97
CA LEU A 31 16.88 -6.97 -13.64
C LEU A 31 15.42 -7.18 -13.22
N PHE A 32 14.69 -8.02 -13.94
CA PHE A 32 13.31 -8.38 -13.60
C PHE A 32 13.24 -9.06 -12.22
N ASP A 33 14.12 -10.03 -11.96
CA ASP A 33 14.19 -10.74 -10.69
C ASP A 33 14.52 -9.79 -9.53
N ALA A 34 15.41 -8.81 -9.72
CA ALA A 34 15.72 -7.81 -8.72
C ALA A 34 14.50 -6.95 -8.36
N VAL A 35 13.70 -6.55 -9.36
CA VAL A 35 12.46 -5.80 -9.14
C VAL A 35 11.46 -6.66 -8.36
N VAL A 36 11.25 -7.91 -8.76
CA VAL A 36 10.33 -8.82 -8.07
C VAL A 36 10.78 -9.10 -6.65
N LEU A 37 12.09 -9.28 -6.40
CA LEU A 37 12.63 -9.45 -5.04
C LEU A 37 12.34 -8.23 -4.17
N ARG A 38 12.46 -7.02 -4.72
CA ARG A 38 12.16 -5.79 -3.97
C ARG A 38 10.69 -5.75 -3.54
N PHE A 39 9.77 -6.17 -4.41
CA PHE A 39 8.35 -6.30 -4.10
C PHE A 39 8.09 -7.39 -3.05
N LEU A 40 8.73 -8.55 -3.16
CA LEU A 40 8.62 -9.62 -2.17
C LEU A 40 9.00 -9.16 -0.76
N ILE A 41 10.09 -8.41 -0.64
CA ILE A 41 10.51 -7.83 0.64
C ILE A 41 9.46 -6.82 1.15
N SER A 42 8.89 -5.98 0.28
CA SER A 42 7.84 -5.03 0.68
C SER A 42 6.59 -5.75 1.20
N PHE A 43 6.10 -6.76 0.47
CA PHE A 43 4.92 -7.53 0.89
C PHE A 43 5.14 -8.31 2.19
N TYR A 44 6.36 -8.81 2.41
CA TYR A 44 6.70 -9.47 3.66
C TYR A 44 6.66 -8.49 4.85
N LEU A 45 7.18 -7.27 4.68
CA LEU A 45 7.16 -6.24 5.72
C LEU A 45 5.74 -5.74 6.04
N GLU A 46 4.88 -5.66 5.03
CA GLU A 46 3.47 -5.26 5.19
C GLU A 46 2.58 -6.38 5.76
N GLY A 47 3.12 -7.59 5.96
CA GLY A 47 2.39 -8.75 6.49
C GLY A 47 1.42 -9.38 5.48
N GLN A 48 1.55 -9.04 4.19
CA GLN A 48 0.70 -9.54 3.11
C GLN A 48 1.23 -10.87 2.55
N TYR A 49 1.20 -11.92 3.36
CA TYR A 49 1.79 -13.22 3.01
C TYR A 49 1.19 -13.87 1.76
N ALA A 50 -0.09 -13.67 1.48
CA ALA A 50 -0.76 -14.23 0.30
C ALA A 50 -0.19 -13.65 -1.01
N PHE A 51 -0.01 -12.32 -1.06
CA PHE A 51 0.59 -11.64 -2.21
C PHE A 51 2.09 -11.94 -2.35
N CYS A 52 2.79 -12.09 -1.22
CA CYS A 52 4.18 -12.54 -1.23
C CYS A 52 4.33 -13.94 -1.83
N ALA A 53 3.51 -14.90 -1.40
CA ALA A 53 3.54 -16.27 -1.90
C ALA A 53 3.22 -16.35 -3.40
N SER A 54 2.22 -15.61 -3.88
CA SER A 54 1.86 -15.61 -5.30
C SER A 54 2.93 -14.98 -6.19
N ALA A 55 3.54 -13.87 -5.75
CA ALA A 55 4.66 -13.24 -6.46
C ALA A 55 5.89 -14.16 -6.50
N ALA A 56 6.19 -14.86 -5.41
CA ALA A 56 7.31 -15.81 -5.34
C ALA A 56 7.09 -17.01 -6.28
N LEU A 57 5.87 -17.55 -6.32
CA LEU A 57 5.48 -18.58 -7.28
C LEU A 57 5.66 -18.10 -8.72
N GLY A 58 5.21 -16.88 -9.04
CA GLY A 58 5.40 -16.26 -10.36
C GLY A 58 6.87 -16.12 -10.75
N LEU A 59 7.72 -15.66 -9.81
CA LEU A 59 9.16 -15.54 -10.00
C LEU A 59 9.82 -16.88 -10.35
N VAL A 60 9.49 -17.93 -9.60
CA VAL A 60 9.99 -19.29 -9.84
C VAL A 60 9.52 -19.80 -11.20
N LEU A 61 8.25 -19.59 -11.54
CA LEU A 61 7.67 -20.06 -12.81
C LEU A 61 8.35 -19.41 -14.01
N ILE A 62 8.60 -18.10 -13.97
CA ILE A 62 9.31 -17.35 -15.01
C ILE A 62 10.75 -17.84 -15.13
N ASN A 63 11.47 -18.00 -14.01
CA ASN A 63 12.84 -18.48 -14.01
C ASN A 63 12.97 -19.89 -14.61
N VAL A 64 12.13 -20.83 -14.18
CA VAL A 64 12.12 -22.20 -14.70
C VAL A 64 11.89 -22.22 -16.22
N VAL A 65 10.96 -21.43 -16.72
CA VAL A 65 10.67 -21.36 -18.16
C VAL A 65 11.86 -20.81 -18.96
N VAL A 66 12.49 -19.75 -18.46
CA VAL A 66 13.57 -19.08 -19.19
C VAL A 66 14.83 -19.96 -19.20
N LEU A 67 15.15 -20.61 -18.08
CA LEU A 67 16.36 -21.43 -17.91
C LEU A 67 16.28 -22.81 -18.60
N VAL A 68 15.10 -23.44 -18.67
CA VAL A 68 14.98 -24.80 -19.24
C VAL A 68 15.06 -24.78 -20.77
N LYS A 69 16.23 -25.15 -21.31
CA LYS A 69 16.53 -25.19 -22.76
C LYS A 69 15.65 -26.15 -23.58
N LYS A 70 15.10 -27.20 -22.95
CA LYS A 70 14.27 -28.23 -23.60
C LYS A 70 12.80 -27.82 -23.78
N ALA A 71 12.40 -26.67 -23.22
CA ALA A 71 11.03 -26.17 -23.22
C ALA A 71 10.76 -25.14 -24.33
N TYR A 72 11.30 -25.35 -25.54
CA TYR A 72 11.10 -24.44 -26.68
C TYR A 72 9.61 -24.15 -27.00
N PRO A 73 8.71 -25.15 -27.01
CA PRO A 73 7.27 -24.91 -27.18
C PRO A 73 6.66 -24.13 -26.01
N LEU A 74 7.11 -24.41 -24.79
CA LEU A 74 6.56 -23.82 -23.58
C LEU A 74 6.82 -22.31 -23.52
N ARG A 75 7.92 -21.82 -24.08
CA ARG A 75 8.21 -20.37 -24.12
C ARG A 75 7.13 -19.54 -24.82
N TYR A 76 6.41 -20.11 -25.78
CA TYR A 76 5.29 -19.45 -26.46
C TYR A 76 3.97 -19.58 -25.67
N LEU A 77 3.83 -20.66 -24.91
CA LEU A 77 2.65 -20.93 -24.09
C LEU A 77 2.69 -20.15 -22.76
N VAL A 78 3.88 -19.88 -22.24
CA VAL A 78 4.10 -19.27 -20.92
C VAL A 78 3.45 -17.92 -20.71
N PRO A 79 3.50 -16.93 -21.63
CA PRO A 79 2.77 -15.69 -21.40
C PRO A 79 1.26 -15.94 -21.20
N GLY A 80 0.68 -16.88 -21.95
CA GLY A 80 -0.72 -17.29 -21.79
C GLY A 80 -0.97 -18.08 -20.50
N LEU A 81 -0.09 -19.02 -20.16
CA LEU A 81 -0.21 -19.82 -18.94
C LEU A 81 -0.06 -18.96 -17.68
N LEU A 82 0.86 -18.00 -17.68
CA LEU A 82 1.05 -17.06 -16.58
C LEU A 82 -0.24 -16.25 -16.37
N PHE A 83 -0.83 -15.74 -17.45
CA PHE A 83 -2.12 -15.04 -17.39
C PHE A 83 -3.26 -15.96 -16.90
N MET A 84 -3.34 -17.19 -17.41
CA MET A 84 -4.35 -18.16 -16.99
C MET A 84 -4.21 -18.47 -15.50
N VAL A 85 -3.00 -18.69 -15.00
CA VAL A 85 -2.78 -18.98 -13.59
C VAL A 85 -3.13 -17.76 -12.73
N ALA A 86 -2.70 -16.57 -13.13
CA ALA A 86 -2.94 -15.34 -12.37
C ALA A 86 -4.43 -14.91 -12.36
N MET A 87 -5.15 -15.10 -13.47
CA MET A 87 -6.52 -14.60 -13.64
C MET A 87 -7.60 -15.66 -13.43
N VAL A 88 -7.30 -16.95 -13.60
CA VAL A 88 -8.30 -18.03 -13.50
C VAL A 88 -7.99 -18.93 -12.31
N VAL A 89 -6.77 -19.47 -12.25
CA VAL A 89 -6.40 -20.44 -11.21
C VAL A 89 -6.33 -19.77 -9.84
N TYR A 90 -5.76 -18.57 -9.74
CA TYR A 90 -5.66 -17.81 -8.50
C TYR A 90 -7.02 -17.51 -7.85
N PRO A 91 -8.00 -16.86 -8.51
CA PRO A 91 -9.30 -16.62 -7.90
C PRO A 91 -10.07 -17.91 -7.61
N LEU A 92 -9.87 -18.96 -8.40
CA LEU A 92 -10.48 -20.27 -8.14
C LEU A 92 -9.97 -20.86 -6.80
N PHE A 93 -8.66 -20.88 -6.57
CA PHE A 93 -8.10 -21.32 -5.29
C PHE A 93 -8.49 -20.39 -4.13
N TYR A 94 -8.53 -19.08 -4.37
CA TYR A 94 -8.97 -18.11 -3.37
C TYR A 94 -10.43 -18.37 -2.94
N ASN A 95 -11.32 -18.68 -3.88
CA ASN A 95 -12.70 -19.04 -3.58
C ASN A 95 -12.79 -20.35 -2.77
N VAL A 96 -11.98 -21.35 -3.12
CA VAL A 96 -11.92 -22.59 -2.32
C VAL A 96 -11.44 -22.27 -0.91
N TYR A 97 -10.36 -21.50 -0.75
CA TYR A 97 -9.86 -21.06 0.55
C TYR A 97 -10.93 -20.31 1.36
N ILE A 98 -11.60 -19.34 0.74
CA ILE A 98 -12.59 -18.53 1.44
C ILE A 98 -13.83 -19.33 1.84
N SER A 99 -14.17 -20.38 1.08
CA SER A 99 -15.27 -21.28 1.42
C SER A 99 -15.05 -22.06 2.72
N PHE A 100 -13.80 -22.31 3.10
CA PHE A 100 -13.45 -22.93 4.38
C PHE A 100 -13.40 -21.92 5.54
N THR A 101 -13.33 -20.62 5.25
CA THR A 101 -13.34 -19.57 6.27
C THR A 101 -14.76 -19.02 6.42
N ASN A 102 -15.20 -18.70 7.64
CA ASN A 102 -16.51 -18.06 7.85
C ASN A 102 -16.47 -16.58 7.43
N TYR A 103 -16.24 -16.31 6.15
CA TYR A 103 -16.17 -14.98 5.57
C TYR A 103 -17.52 -14.64 4.95
N GLY A 104 -18.26 -13.72 5.58
CA GLY A 104 -19.61 -13.35 5.20
C GLY A 104 -20.08 -12.08 5.90
N THR A 105 -21.36 -11.73 5.72
CA THR A 105 -21.97 -10.54 6.32
C THR A 105 -21.88 -10.60 7.85
N GLY A 106 -20.95 -9.85 8.44
CA GLY A 106 -20.65 -9.82 9.88
C GLY A 106 -19.21 -10.18 10.25
N ASN A 107 -18.46 -10.88 9.39
CA ASN A 107 -17.07 -11.27 9.65
C ASN A 107 -16.16 -10.94 8.45
N ILE A 108 -16.10 -9.65 8.12
CA ILE A 108 -15.28 -9.13 7.01
C ILE A 108 -13.95 -8.59 7.53
N LEU A 109 -13.94 -8.08 8.76
CA LEU A 109 -12.77 -7.46 9.38
C LEU A 109 -11.91 -8.51 10.06
N THR A 110 -10.60 -8.34 9.94
CA THR A 110 -9.65 -9.12 10.73
C THR A 110 -9.80 -8.77 12.22
N LYS A 111 -9.48 -9.72 13.11
CA LYS A 111 -9.56 -9.51 14.56
C LYS A 111 -8.87 -8.22 15.03
N ARG A 112 -7.69 -7.91 14.48
CA ARG A 112 -6.92 -6.70 14.83
C ARG A 112 -7.65 -5.42 14.40
N GLN A 113 -8.27 -5.43 13.22
CA GLN A 113 -9.07 -4.28 12.76
C GLN A 113 -10.31 -4.07 13.63
N VAL A 114 -10.98 -5.16 14.05
CA VAL A 114 -12.13 -5.07 14.95
C VAL A 114 -11.73 -4.50 16.31
N ILE A 115 -10.60 -4.94 16.88
CA ILE A 115 -10.06 -4.41 18.14
C ILE A 115 -9.81 -2.91 18.00
N ASN A 116 -9.03 -2.49 17.00
CA ASN A 116 -8.75 -1.08 16.77
C ASN A 116 -10.03 -0.25 16.57
N GLN A 117 -11.03 -0.81 15.88
CA GLN A 117 -12.31 -0.12 15.68
C GLN A 117 -13.08 0.03 17.00
N LEU A 118 -13.11 -1.00 17.84
CA LEU A 118 -13.77 -0.95 19.15
C LEU A 118 -13.05 -0.03 20.13
N GLU A 119 -11.72 -0.02 20.13
CA GLU A 119 -10.91 0.89 20.95
C GLU A 119 -11.13 2.36 20.57
N ASN A 120 -11.33 2.64 19.28
CA ASN A 120 -11.61 3.99 18.78
C ASN A 120 -13.09 4.41 18.94
N ARG A 121 -13.98 3.54 19.45
CA ARG A 121 -15.36 3.94 19.72
C ARG A 121 -15.41 4.78 20.99
N LEU A 122 -15.71 6.07 20.80
CA LEU A 122 -16.01 6.97 21.90
C LEU A 122 -17.47 6.81 22.32
N TYR A 123 -17.67 6.60 23.61
CA TYR A 123 -18.99 6.62 24.24
C TYR A 123 -19.09 7.88 25.10
N ALA A 124 -20.18 8.63 24.95
CA ALA A 124 -20.48 9.70 25.89
C ALA A 124 -20.81 9.06 27.24
N ALA A 125 -20.13 9.49 28.31
CA ALA A 125 -20.47 9.08 29.67
C ALA A 125 -21.93 9.49 29.99
N PRO A 126 -22.63 8.74 30.86
CA PRO A 126 -23.99 9.10 31.27
C PRO A 126 -24.11 10.53 31.81
N ASP A 127 -23.06 10.99 32.51
CA ASP A 127 -22.93 12.34 33.07
C ASP A 127 -22.07 13.27 32.20
N ALA A 128 -21.91 12.96 30.90
CA ALA A 128 -21.12 13.80 30.01
C ALA A 128 -21.79 15.17 29.83
N ASN A 129 -21.10 16.22 30.28
CA ASN A 129 -21.48 17.59 30.00
C ASN A 129 -21.51 17.81 28.48
N LYS A 130 -22.71 18.04 27.96
CA LYS A 130 -22.93 18.40 26.57
C LYS A 130 -22.73 19.91 26.45
N TYR A 131 -21.64 20.32 25.84
CA TYR A 131 -21.39 21.73 25.56
C TYR A 131 -22.08 22.12 24.25
N PRO A 132 -23.06 23.04 24.27
CA PRO A 132 -23.60 23.58 23.03
C PRO A 132 -22.47 24.28 22.26
N PHE A 133 -22.45 24.07 20.96
CA PHE A 133 -21.47 24.70 20.09
C PHE A 133 -22.19 25.35 18.91
N VAL A 134 -21.66 26.50 18.47
CA VAL A 134 -22.12 27.23 17.29
C VAL A 134 -21.00 27.22 16.26
N LEU A 135 -21.34 26.83 15.03
CA LEU A 135 -20.42 26.84 13.91
C LEU A 135 -20.56 28.17 13.16
N PHE A 136 -19.46 28.90 13.05
CA PHE A 136 -19.38 30.13 12.27
C PHE A 136 -18.54 29.88 11.01
N ALA A 137 -19.07 30.24 9.85
CA ALA A 137 -18.31 30.25 8.60
C ALA A 137 -17.83 31.67 8.32
N GLY A 138 -16.52 31.87 8.28
CA GLY A 138 -15.94 33.14 7.88
C GLY A 138 -16.16 33.45 6.39
N PRO A 139 -16.02 34.72 5.96
CA PRO A 139 -16.20 35.13 4.56
C PRO A 139 -15.27 34.41 3.57
N THR A 140 -14.17 33.83 4.07
CA THR A 140 -13.15 33.07 3.34
C THR A 140 -13.39 31.56 3.33
N GLY A 141 -14.47 31.06 3.95
CA GLY A 141 -14.79 29.63 4.05
C GLY A 141 -14.11 28.91 5.23
N GLU A 142 -13.44 29.64 6.13
CA GLU A 142 -12.87 29.06 7.35
C GLU A 142 -13.97 28.80 8.40
N LEU A 143 -14.05 27.55 8.87
CA LEU A 143 -15.00 27.14 9.90
C LEU A 143 -14.41 27.37 11.30
N SER A 144 -15.03 28.25 12.07
CA SER A 144 -14.69 28.51 13.47
C SER A 144 -15.79 27.94 14.37
N VAL A 145 -15.41 27.30 15.47
CA VAL A 145 -16.35 26.69 16.43
C VAL A 145 -16.35 27.51 17.70
N LEU A 146 -17.51 27.99 18.13
CA LEU A 146 -17.71 28.60 19.44
C LEU A 146 -18.28 27.55 20.38
N LEU A 147 -17.61 27.35 21.52
CA LEU A 147 -18.02 26.44 22.58
C LEU A 147 -18.58 27.27 23.74
N ASP A 148 -19.80 26.95 24.17
CA ASP A 148 -20.44 27.51 25.36
C ASP A 148 -20.20 26.56 26.55
N THR A 149 -19.42 27.04 27.51
CA THR A 149 -18.98 26.28 28.69
C THR A 149 -19.40 27.06 29.94
N PRO A 150 -19.72 26.39 31.07
CA PRO A 150 -20.03 27.07 32.34
C PRO A 150 -18.91 27.98 32.86
N GLU A 151 -17.69 27.83 32.34
CA GLU A 151 -16.49 28.58 32.68
C GLU A 151 -16.21 29.77 31.72
N GLY A 152 -16.98 29.91 30.63
CA GLY A 152 -16.86 30.98 29.64
C GLY A 152 -17.00 30.51 28.18
N TYR A 153 -17.04 31.48 27.26
CA TYR A 153 -17.06 31.24 25.82
C TYR A 153 -15.64 31.01 25.29
N PHE A 154 -15.47 30.00 24.44
CA PHE A 154 -14.20 29.72 23.77
C PHE A 154 -14.40 29.66 22.26
N VAL A 155 -13.51 30.27 21.47
CA VAL A 155 -13.54 30.17 20.01
C VAL A 155 -12.31 29.42 19.50
N SER A 156 -12.57 28.43 18.66
CA SER A 156 -11.54 27.70 17.92
C SER A 156 -11.19 28.46 16.65
N ARG A 157 -9.97 29.00 16.58
CA ARG A 157 -9.37 29.52 15.34
C ARG A 157 -8.32 28.52 14.88
N GLY A 158 -8.61 27.76 13.82
CA GLY A 158 -7.73 26.69 13.35
C GLY A 158 -7.59 25.55 14.35
N ASN A 159 -6.38 25.32 14.88
CA ASN A 159 -6.06 24.21 15.78
C ASN A 159 -5.84 24.65 17.25
N THR A 160 -6.21 25.88 17.58
CA THR A 160 -6.03 26.50 18.91
C THR A 160 -7.35 27.04 19.43
N VAL A 161 -7.69 26.67 20.67
CA VAL A 161 -8.89 27.14 21.39
C VAL A 161 -8.46 28.32 22.26
N VAL A 162 -9.08 29.49 22.04
CA VAL A 162 -8.74 30.72 22.79
C VAL A 162 -9.98 31.17 23.60
N PRO A 163 -9.83 31.49 24.90
CA PRO A 163 -10.92 32.05 25.70
C PRO A 163 -11.33 33.43 25.16
N LEU A 164 -12.63 33.69 25.03
CA LEU A 164 -13.13 34.95 24.44
C LEU A 164 -12.74 36.19 25.26
N GLY A 165 -12.52 36.04 26.56
CA GLY A 165 -12.18 37.15 27.47
C GLY A 165 -10.84 37.85 27.16
N GLU A 166 -9.97 37.26 26.34
CA GLU A 166 -8.70 37.89 25.90
C GLU A 166 -8.78 38.54 24.51
N ILE A 167 -9.91 38.42 23.80
CA ILE A 167 -10.02 38.83 22.39
C ILE A 167 -10.83 40.15 22.22
N GLY A 168 -11.34 40.72 23.32
CA GLY A 168 -12.07 41.99 23.37
C GLY A 168 -13.48 41.85 23.97
N ASP A 169 -14.04 42.96 24.45
CA ASP A 169 -15.41 43.02 24.97
C ASP A 169 -16.41 42.79 23.82
N PHE A 170 -16.89 41.56 23.68
CA PHE A 170 -18.00 41.23 22.80
C PHE A 170 -19.24 40.99 23.65
N GLU A 171 -20.20 41.91 23.56
CA GLU A 171 -21.52 41.76 24.17
C GLU A 171 -22.41 40.94 23.23
N PHE A 172 -22.99 39.86 23.73
CA PHE A 172 -23.86 38.97 22.96
C PHE A 172 -25.32 39.32 23.24
N ASP A 173 -26.06 39.79 22.23
CA ASP A 173 -27.52 39.79 22.28
C ASP A 173 -28.02 38.34 22.13
N ALA A 174 -29.17 38.03 22.73
CA ALA A 174 -29.75 36.69 22.89
C ALA A 174 -30.08 35.95 21.56
N ALA A 175 -29.69 36.52 20.42
CA ALA A 175 -29.79 35.96 19.07
C ALA A 175 -28.44 35.53 18.46
N GLY A 176 -27.31 35.70 19.16
CA GLY A 176 -26.00 35.18 18.72
C GLY A 176 -25.34 35.97 17.58
N GLU A 177 -25.71 37.24 17.38
CA GLU A 177 -24.98 38.16 16.51
C GLU A 177 -24.00 39.02 17.32
N ILE A 178 -22.76 39.09 16.83
CA ILE A 178 -21.70 39.96 17.36
C ILE A 178 -21.78 41.31 16.64
N SER A 179 -22.26 42.36 17.34
CA SER A 179 -22.00 43.75 16.94
C SER A 179 -20.84 44.29 17.78
N ARG A 180 -19.92 44.97 17.11
CA ARG A 180 -18.79 45.67 17.73
C ARG A 180 -19.24 46.80 18.65
#